data_AF-A0A7X3QJY7-F1
#
_entry.id   AF-A0A7X3QJY7-F1
#
_cell.length_a   1.000
_cell.length_b   1.000
_cell.length_c   1.000
_cell.angle_alpha   90.00
_cell.angle_beta   90.00
_cell.angle_gamma   90.00
#
_symmetry.space_group_name_H-M   'P 1'
#
loop_
_entity.id
_entity.type
_entity.pdbx_description
1 polymer ?
#
loop_
_entity_poly.entity_id
_entity_poly.type
_entity_poly.pdbx_seq_one_letter_code
_entity_poly.pdbx_strand_id
1 'polypeptide(L)'
;MAHGPSDDNTHSNVDTGHPTARTYFTVAMILSVITAIEVGVFYLEGLKHGIIPVLVILSGAKFALVAMFYMHLRYDAKLFSALFIGGLVLAFGVGIALLALFQFFV
;
A
#
# COMPACT_ATOMS: atom_id res chain seq x y z
N MET A 1 -33.75 8.99 -58.75
CA MET A 1 -33.67 8.25 -57.47
C MET A 1 -32.26 8.42 -56.92
N ALA A 2 -32.12 9.10 -55.77
CA ALA A 2 -31.03 8.88 -54.81
C ALA A 2 -31.25 9.79 -53.58
N HIS A 3 -32.04 9.33 -52.61
CA HIS A 3 -31.99 9.85 -51.25
C HIS A 3 -31.86 8.66 -50.29
N GLY A 4 -30.74 8.64 -49.56
CA GLY A 4 -30.52 7.95 -48.29
C GLY A 4 -29.83 6.57 -48.34
N PRO A 5 -29.28 6.10 -47.21
CA PRO A 5 -28.69 6.88 -46.11
C PRO A 5 -27.45 6.19 -45.47
N SER A 6 -26.86 6.92 -44.52
CA SER A 6 -26.30 6.39 -43.26
C SER A 6 -24.95 5.67 -43.23
N ASP A 7 -24.02 6.38 -42.57
CA ASP A 7 -23.33 5.92 -41.37
C ASP A 7 -22.39 4.72 -41.47
N ASP A 8 -21.08 5.03 -41.48
CA ASP A 8 -20.15 4.24 -40.68
C ASP A 8 -19.02 5.12 -40.12
N ASN A 9 -19.37 5.96 -39.15
CA ASN A 9 -18.41 6.54 -38.21
C ASN A 9 -18.15 5.57 -37.03
N THR A 10 -18.17 4.26 -37.26
CA THR A 10 -17.89 3.25 -36.22
C THR A 10 -16.41 2.91 -36.23
N HIS A 11 -15.54 3.91 -36.00
CA HIS A 11 -14.27 3.61 -35.37
C HIS A 11 -14.54 3.39 -33.88
N SER A 12 -15.03 2.16 -33.63
CA SER A 12 -14.80 1.34 -32.44
C SER A 12 -14.04 2.10 -31.37
N ASN A 13 -14.78 2.52 -30.35
CA ASN A 13 -14.22 2.80 -29.04
C ASN A 13 -13.42 1.55 -28.62
N VAL A 14 -12.12 1.58 -28.90
CA VAL A 14 -11.20 0.57 -28.43
C VAL A 14 -11.10 0.85 -26.94
N ASP A 15 -12.01 0.22 -26.19
CA ASP A 15 -11.90 -0.03 -24.76
C ASP A 15 -10.58 -0.77 -24.54
N THR A 16 -9.50 0.00 -24.55
CA THR A 16 -8.17 -0.40 -24.13
C THR A 16 -8.25 -0.50 -22.62
N GLY A 17 -8.85 -1.61 -22.18
CA GLY A 17 -8.57 -2.18 -20.88
C GLY A 17 -7.05 -2.31 -20.77
N HIS A 18 -6.42 -1.31 -20.15
CA HIS A 18 -5.14 -1.45 -19.47
C HIS A 18 -5.48 -1.96 -18.06
N PRO A 19 -5.55 -3.29 -17.84
CA PRO A 19 -6.01 -3.90 -16.58
C PRO A 19 -5.09 -3.62 -15.38
N THR A 20 -3.99 -2.90 -15.56
CA THR A 20 -3.07 -2.56 -14.47
C THR A 20 -3.59 -1.41 -13.61
N ALA A 21 -4.17 -0.35 -14.20
CA ALA A 21 -4.52 0.88 -13.45
C ALA A 21 -5.62 0.67 -12.38
N ARG A 22 -6.61 -0.18 -12.67
CA ARG A 22 -7.73 -0.43 -11.74
C ARG A 22 -7.28 -1.09 -10.45
N THR A 23 -6.32 -2.02 -10.51
CA THR A 23 -5.85 -2.73 -9.31
C THR A 23 -5.12 -1.81 -8.34
N TYR A 24 -4.29 -0.89 -8.86
CA TYR A 24 -3.62 0.11 -8.02
C TYR A 24 -4.61 1.10 -7.41
N PHE A 25 -5.63 1.50 -8.18
CA PHE A 25 -6.69 2.37 -7.69
C PHE A 25 -7.51 1.73 -6.56
N THR A 26 -7.86 0.43 -6.67
CA THR A 26 -8.53 -0.31 -5.60
C THR A 26 -7.68 -0.38 -4.33
N VAL A 27 -6.38 -0.63 -4.46
CA VAL A 27 -5.45 -0.66 -3.32
C VAL A 27 -5.33 0.72 -2.66
N ALA A 28 -5.22 1.78 -3.45
CA ALA A 28 -5.17 3.15 -2.94
C ALA A 28 -6.45 3.52 -2.17
N MET A 29 -7.62 3.11 -2.66
CA MET A 29 -8.90 3.27 -1.94
C MET A 29 -8.91 2.54 -0.60
N ILE A 30 -8.43 1.29 -0.55
CA ILE A 30 -8.33 0.53 0.71
C ILE A 30 -7.39 1.24 1.71
N LEU A 31 -6.23 1.71 1.25
CA LEU A 31 -5.27 2.48 2.06
C LEU A 31 -5.88 3.79 2.60
N SER A 32 -6.66 4.48 1.76
CA SER A 32 -7.37 5.69 2.14
C SER A 32 -8.41 5.40 3.23
N VAL A 33 -9.21 4.34 3.08
CA VAL A 33 -10.20 3.92 4.08
C VAL A 33 -9.52 3.54 5.40
N ILE A 34 -8.44 2.74 5.37
CA ILE A 34 -7.66 2.40 6.56
C ILE A 34 -7.13 3.67 7.25
N THR A 35 -6.73 4.68 6.48
CA THR A 35 -6.26 5.96 7.02
C THR A 35 -7.37 6.78 7.65
N ALA A 36 -8.55 6.83 7.02
CA ALA A 36 -9.71 7.50 7.58
C ALA A 36 -10.16 6.84 8.90
N ILE A 37 -10.14 5.51 8.97
CA ILE A 37 -10.44 4.75 10.19
C ILE A 37 -9.38 5.02 11.26
N GLU A 38 -8.10 5.02 10.93
CA GLU A 38 -7.03 5.34 11.88
C GLU A 38 -7.21 6.73 12.50
N VAL A 39 -7.47 7.75 11.68
CA VAL A 39 -7.71 9.11 12.14
C VAL A 39 -9.00 9.19 12.97
N GLY A 40 -10.06 8.48 12.58
CA GLY A 40 -11.30 8.42 13.34
C GLY A 40 -11.15 7.76 14.71
N VAL A 41 -10.40 6.64 14.79
CA VAL A 41 -10.07 5.97 16.05
C VAL A 41 -9.16 6.83 16.91
N PHE A 42 -8.22 7.56 16.30
CA PHE A 42 -7.35 8.51 17.01
C PHE A 42 -8.14 9.68 17.62
N TYR A 43 -9.19 10.15 16.93
CA TYR A 43 -10.02 11.27 17.39
C TYR A 43 -11.02 10.88 18.49
N LEU A 44 -11.43 9.61 18.53
CA LEU A 44 -12.26 9.07 19.61
C LEU A 44 -11.38 8.81 20.84
N GLU A 45 -11.34 9.78 21.76
CA GLU A 45 -10.53 9.78 23.00
C GLU A 45 -10.76 8.58 23.97
N GLY A 46 -11.61 7.61 23.62
CA GLY A 46 -11.98 6.47 24.46
C GLY A 46 -10.87 5.44 24.72
N LEU A 47 -9.75 5.48 23.97
CA LEU A 47 -8.67 4.48 24.05
C LEU A 47 -7.33 5.08 24.54
N LYS A 48 -7.33 5.82 25.66
CA LYS A 48 -6.10 6.47 26.20
C LYS A 48 -4.90 5.54 26.42
N HIS A 49 -5.10 4.23 26.66
CA HIS A 49 -4.00 3.26 26.85
C HIS A 49 -3.72 2.36 25.63
N GLY A 50 -4.65 2.23 24.70
CA GLY A 50 -4.55 1.30 23.56
C GLY A 50 -4.12 1.95 22.23
N ILE A 51 -4.07 3.28 22.18
CA ILE A 51 -3.78 4.04 20.96
C ILE A 51 -2.40 3.69 20.38
N ILE A 52 -1.36 3.61 21.21
CA ILE A 52 0.01 3.38 20.73
C ILE A 52 0.18 2.04 19.99
N PRO A 53 -0.19 0.87 20.56
CA PRO A 53 -0.04 -0.39 19.84
C PRO A 53 -0.92 -0.46 18.58
N VAL A 54 -2.13 0.12 18.62
CA VAL A 54 -3.02 0.16 17.44
C VAL A 54 -2.41 0.99 16.32
N LEU A 55 -1.84 2.16 16.61
CA LEU A 55 -1.17 2.99 15.60
C LEU A 55 0.08 2.32 15.04
N VAL A 56 0.85 1.60 15.85
CA VAL A 56 2.02 0.84 15.37
C VAL A 56 1.59 -0.26 14.39
N ILE A 57 0.52 -0.99 14.71
CA ILE A 57 -0.02 -2.04 13.83
C ILE A 57 -0.58 -1.43 12.53
N LEU A 58 -1.39 -0.36 12.63
CA LEU A 58 -1.97 0.31 11.46
C LEU A 58 -0.89 0.92 10.56
N SER A 59 0.13 1.55 11.14
CA SER A 59 1.29 2.08 10.41
C SER A 59 2.06 0.96 9.71
N GLY A 60 2.36 -0.14 10.41
CA GLY A 60 3.02 -1.31 9.82
C GLY A 60 2.22 -1.95 8.69
N ALA A 61 0.91 -2.08 8.86
CA ALA A 61 0.01 -2.62 7.84
C ALA A 61 0.00 -1.72 6.59
N LYS A 62 -0.12 -0.40 6.75
CA LYS A 62 -0.07 0.54 5.61
C LYS A 62 1.26 0.47 4.88
N PHE A 63 2.37 0.44 5.62
CA PHE A 63 3.70 0.29 5.06
C PHE A 63 3.83 -0.99 4.24
N ALA A 64 3.38 -2.13 4.78
CA ALA A 64 3.40 -3.41 4.06
C ALA A 64 2.53 -3.39 2.80
N LEU A 65 1.35 -2.77 2.86
CA LEU A 65 0.41 -2.67 1.75
C LEU A 65 0.98 -1.78 0.62
N VAL A 66 1.61 -0.65 0.96
CA VAL A 66 2.32 0.22 0.02
C VAL A 66 3.53 -0.49 -0.58
N ALA A 67 4.35 -1.16 0.23
CA ALA A 67 5.52 -1.89 -0.24
C ALA A 67 5.15 -3.04 -1.18
N MET A 68 4.13 -3.85 -0.82
CA MET A 68 3.73 -5.01 -1.59
C MET A 68 3.06 -4.63 -2.92
N PHE A 69 2.16 -3.64 -2.91
CA PHE A 69 1.34 -3.30 -4.08
C PHE A 69 1.83 -2.07 -4.84
N TYR A 70 2.25 -1.00 -4.15
CA TYR A 70 2.63 0.27 -4.80
C TYR A 70 4.09 0.29 -5.24
N MET A 71 4.99 -0.40 -4.52
CA MET A 71 6.39 -0.58 -4.94
C MET A 71 6.61 -1.76 -5.90
N HIS A 72 5.56 -2.32 -6.53
CA HIS A 72 5.62 -3.43 -7.48
C HIS A 72 6.10 -4.79 -6.94
N LEU A 73 6.46 -4.92 -5.66
CA LEU A 73 7.05 -6.13 -5.09
C LEU A 73 6.25 -7.45 -5.27
N ARG A 74 4.92 -7.35 -5.36
CA ARG A 74 4.00 -8.47 -5.66
C ARG A 74 3.95 -8.82 -7.15
N TYR A 75 4.23 -7.84 -8.02
CA TYR A 75 4.14 -7.92 -9.47
C TYR A 75 5.53 -8.04 -10.15
N ASP A 76 6.61 -7.84 -9.40
CA ASP A 76 8.01 -7.87 -9.85
C ASP A 76 8.74 -9.13 -9.34
N ALA A 77 10.00 -9.32 -9.72
CA ALA A 77 10.80 -10.48 -9.35
C ALA A 77 10.98 -10.61 -7.82
N LYS A 78 10.90 -11.84 -7.31
CA LYS A 78 11.07 -12.18 -5.87
C LYS A 78 12.35 -11.59 -5.24
N LEU A 79 13.35 -11.25 -6.04
CA LEU A 79 14.60 -10.63 -5.60
C LEU A 79 14.37 -9.25 -4.93
N PHE A 80 13.51 -8.40 -5.50
CA PHE A 80 13.20 -7.11 -4.89
C PHE A 80 12.47 -7.31 -3.55
N SER A 81 11.57 -8.28 -3.50
CA SER A 81 10.90 -8.69 -2.26
C SER A 81 11.89 -9.15 -1.19
N ALA A 82 12.81 -10.05 -1.55
CA ALA A 82 13.83 -10.56 -0.64
C ALA A 82 14.78 -9.46 -0.15
N LEU A 83 15.21 -8.54 -1.01
CA LEU A 83 16.08 -7.43 -0.62
C LEU A 83 15.38 -6.47 0.35
N PHE A 84 14.10 -6.17 0.12
CA PHE A 84 13.33 -5.28 0.99
C PHE A 84 13.06 -5.90 2.36
N ILE A 85 12.56 -7.15 2.41
CA ILE A 85 12.37 -7.86 3.68
C ILE A 85 13.71 -8.05 4.39
N GLY A 86 14.78 -8.41 3.65
CA GLY A 86 16.12 -8.56 4.19
C GLY A 86 16.64 -7.26 4.81
N GLY A 87 16.46 -6.13 4.12
CA GLY A 87 16.80 -4.80 4.64
C GLY A 87 15.98 -4.41 5.86
N LEU A 88 14.68 -4.72 5.89
CA LEU A 88 13.80 -4.48 7.03
C LEU A 88 14.26 -5.28 8.27
N VAL A 89 14.50 -6.58 8.09
CA VAL A 89 15.02 -7.46 9.16
C VAL A 89 16.38 -6.99 9.65
N LEU A 90 17.27 -6.60 8.73
CA LEU A 90 18.59 -6.07 9.06
C LEU A 90 18.47 -4.77 9.87
N ALA A 91 17.60 -3.85 9.48
CA ALA A 91 17.39 -2.59 10.18
C ALA A 91 16.89 -2.80 11.61
N PHE A 92 15.88 -3.65 11.81
CA PHE A 92 15.40 -4.02 13.15
C PHE A 92 16.48 -4.76 13.95
N GLY A 93 17.20 -5.69 13.31
CA GLY A 93 18.28 -6.45 13.94
C GLY A 93 19.41 -5.55 14.46
N VAL A 94 19.88 -4.62 13.63
CA VAL A 94 20.89 -3.62 14.01
C VAL A 94 20.34 -2.70 15.12
N GLY A 95 19.09 -2.26 15.01
CA GLY A 95 18.45 -1.44 16.05
C GLY A 95 18.41 -2.14 17.42
N ILE A 96 17.97 -3.41 17.45
CA ILE A 96 17.95 -4.22 18.67
C ILE A 96 19.37 -4.47 19.19
N ALA A 97 20.33 -4.76 18.30
CA ALA A 97 21.73 -4.98 18.68
C ALA A 97 22.35 -3.73 19.32
N LEU A 98 22.07 -2.53 18.79
CA LEU A 98 22.51 -1.28 19.38
C LEU A 98 21.86 -1.01 20.74
N LEU A 99 20.55 -1.24 20.88
CA LEU A 99 19.87 -1.12 22.17
C LEU A 99 20.44 -2.08 23.21
N ALA A 100 20.71 -3.34 22.83
CA ALA A 100 21.34 -4.33 23.70
C ALA A 100 22.76 -3.92 24.11
N LEU A 101 23.55 -3.37 23.18
CA LEU A 101 24.88 -2.86 23.46
C LEU A 101 24.84 -1.70 24.47
N PHE A 102 23.98 -0.70 24.26
CA PHE A 102 23.88 0.44 25.18
C PHE A 102 23.29 0.05 26.55
N GLN A 103 22.35 -0.90 26.62
CA GLN A 103 21.88 -1.44 27.90
C GLN A 103 22.95 -2.25 28.63
N PHE A 104 23.85 -2.91 27.93
CA PHE A 104 24.93 -3.68 28.55
C PHE A 104 26.05 -2.78 29.12
N PHE A 105 26.25 -1.60 28.54
CA PHE A 105 27.29 -0.64 28.95
C PHE A 105 26.80 0.45 29.92
N VAL A 106 25.50 0.51 30.24
CA VAL A 106 24.92 1.43 31.25
C VAL A 106 24.70 0.73 32.58
#